data_AF-A0A9E7DBD1-F1
#
_entry.id   AF-A0A9E7DBD1-F1
#
_cell.length_a   1.000
_cell.length_b   1.000
_cell.length_c   1.000
_cell.angle_alpha   90.00
_cell.angle_beta   90.00
_cell.angle_gamma   90.00
#
_symmetry.space_group_name_H-M   'P 1'
#
loop_
_entity.id
_entity.type
_entity.pdbx_description
1 polymer ?
#
loop_
_entity_poly.entity_id
_entity_poly.type
_entity_poly.pdbx_seq_one_letter_code
_entity_poly.pdbx_strand_id
1 'polypeptide(L)' 'MFRRPVLTLLMLLLCAAALGLLALGAFPPAITSAPVERVLPNDRFQVR' A
#
# COMPACT_ATOMS: atom_id res chain seq x y z
N MET A 1 -24.60 -22.54 18.00
CA MET A 1 -24.13 -22.16 16.65
C MET A 1 -22.60 -22.04 16.62
N PHE A 2 -21.89 -23.11 16.99
CA PHE A 2 -20.42 -23.18 17.07
C PHE A 2 -19.94 -24.48 16.39
N ARG A 3 -20.52 -24.78 15.22
CA ARG A 3 -20.41 -26.10 14.59
C ARG A 3 -18.99 -26.41 14.09
N ARG A 4 -18.10 -25.42 14.05
CA ARG A 4 -16.73 -25.52 13.51
C ARG A 4 -15.75 -24.70 14.37
N PRO A 5 -15.42 -25.17 15.59
CA PRO A 5 -14.55 -24.42 16.52
C PRO A 5 -13.14 -24.18 15.97
N VAL A 6 -12.64 -25.11 15.15
CA VAL A 6 -11.34 -24.97 14.47
C VAL A 6 -11.36 -23.81 13.48
N LEU A 7 -12.47 -23.63 12.75
CA LEU A 7 -12.60 -22.58 11.73
C LEU A 7 -12.69 -21.19 12.39
N THR A 8 -13.35 -21.09 13.55
CA THR A 8 -13.36 -19.86 14.35
C THR A 8 -11.98 -19.52 14.91
N LEU A 9 -11.21 -20.53 15.37
CA LEU A 9 -9.85 -20.31 15.87
C LEU A 9 -8.91 -19.81 14.75
N LEU A 10 -9.01 -20.42 13.57
CA LEU A 10 -8.26 -20.01 12.39
C LEU A 10 -8.58 -18.57 11.97
N MET A 11 -9.86 -18.20 11.95
CA MET A 11 -10.30 -16.83 11.67
C MET A 11 -9.71 -15.83 12.68
N LEU A 12 -9.73 -16.16 13.97
CA LEU A 12 -9.14 -15.31 15.00
C LEU A 12 -7.63 -15.12 14.79
N LEU A 13 -6.92 -16.21 14.45
CA LEU A 13 -5.49 -16.16 14.17
C LEU A 13 -5.19 -15.25 12.96
N LEU A 14 -5.96 -15.39 11.88
CA LEU A 14 -5.81 -14.56 10.67
C LEU A 14 -6.08 -13.08 10.97
N CYS A 15 -7.12 -12.76 11.73
CA CYS A 15 -7.40 -11.39 12.17
C CYS A 15 -6.26 -10.82 13.02
N ALA A 16 -5.73 -11.60 13.98
CA ALA A 16 -4.62 -11.17 14.81
C ALA A 16 -3.36 -10.89 13.97
N ALA A 17 -3.05 -11.75 13.00
CA ALA A 17 -1.94 -11.55 12.07
C ALA A 17 -2.12 -10.30 11.21
N ALA A 18 -3.31 -10.07 10.65
CA ALA A 18 -3.61 -8.88 9.84
C ALA A 18 -3.45 -7.59 10.66
N LEU A 19 -3.96 -7.57 11.90
CA LEU A 19 -3.79 -6.45 12.82
C LEU A 19 -2.32 -6.21 13.17
N GLY A 20 -1.56 -7.28 13.41
CA GLY A 20 -0.12 -7.18 13.66
C GLY A 20 0.64 -6.58 12.47
N LEU A 21 0.35 -7.03 11.25
CA LEU A 21 0.95 -6.49 10.02
C LEU A 21 0.61 -5.01 9.81
N LEU A 22 -0.64 -4.62 10.08
CA LEU A 22 -1.06 -3.22 10.06
C LEU A 22 -0.31 -2.38 11.09
N ALA A 23 -0.22 -2.86 12.34
CA ALA A 23 0.45 -2.14 13.42
C ALA A 23 1.95 -1.96 13.19
N LEU A 24 2.61 -2.93 12.54
CA LEU A 24 4.02 -2.86 12.16
C LEU A 24 4.27 -1.97 10.94
N GLY A 25 3.23 -1.48 10.25
CA GLY A 25 3.40 -0.72 9.02
C GLY A 25 3.95 -1.58 7.88
N ALA A 26 3.63 -2.87 7.84
CA ALA A 26 4.08 -3.79 6.78
C ALA A 26 3.55 -3.42 5.37
N PHE A 27 2.63 -2.45 5.29
CA PHE A 27 2.07 -1.95 4.04
C PHE A 27 2.70 -0.60 3.70
N PRO A 28 3.15 -0.41 2.43
CA PRO A 28 3.73 0.84 2.01
C PRO A 28 2.70 1.98 2.09
N PRO A 29 3.13 3.23 2.35
CA PRO A 29 2.25 4.38 2.30
C PRO A 29 1.67 4.52 0.89
N ALA A 30 0.42 4.97 0.79
CA ALA A 30 -0.19 5.28 -0.48
C ALA A 30 0.56 6.45 -1.14
N ILE A 31 1.22 6.21 -2.27
CA ILE A 31 1.93 7.24 -3.02
C ILE A 31 0.95 7.91 -3.98
N THR A 32 0.72 9.20 -3.82
CA THR A 32 0.02 10.02 -4.82
C THR A 32 0.93 10.20 -6.03
N SER A 33 0.46 9.81 -7.21
CA SER A 33 1.21 10.03 -8.46
C SER A 33 1.31 11.53 -8.74
N ALA A 34 2.50 12.10 -8.56
CA ALA A 34 2.78 13.46 -8.95
C ALA A 34 3.01 13.53 -10.48
N PRO A 35 2.49 14.56 -11.17
CA PRO A 35 2.85 14.79 -12.56
C PRO A 35 4.35 15.06 -12.64
N VAL A 36 5.08 14.23 -13.38
CA VAL A 36 6.50 14.46 -13.66
C VAL A 36 6.58 15.67 -14.57
N GLU A 37 7.05 16.79 -14.03
CA GLU A 37 7.30 18.00 -14.79
C GLU A 37 8.46 17.70 -15.76
N ARG A 38 8.12 17.29 -16.98
CA ARG A 38 9.08 17.13 -18.06
C ARG A 38 9.47 18.53 -18.52
N VAL A 39 10.44 19.13 -17.86
CA VAL A 39 11.16 20.28 -18.41
C VAL A 39 11.86 19.79 -19.66
N LEU A 40 11.28 20.07 -20.84
CA LEU A 40 11.93 19.76 -22.11
C LEU A 40 13.18 20.63 -22.19
N PRO A 41 14.40 20.05 -22.28
CA PRO A 41 15.64 20.85 -22.33
C PRO A 41 15.70 21.81 -23.53
N ASN A 42 14.82 21.63 -24.51
CA ASN A 42 14.83 22.34 -25.78
C ASN A 42 14.27 23.78 -25.69
N ASP A 43 13.59 24.15 -24.61
CA ASP A 43 13.13 25.55 -24.41
C ASP A 43 14.29 26.53 -24.18
N ARG A 44 15.48 26.03 -23.85
CA ARG A 44 16.68 26.86 -23.64
C ARG A 44 17.47 27.15 -24.92
N PHE A 45 17.18 26.47 -26.03
CA PHE A 45 17.91 26.60 -27.28
C PHE A 45 17.02 27.18 -28.39
N GLN A 46 16.43 28.36 -28.16
CA GLN A 46 15.87 29.15 -29.26
C GLN A 46 17.02 29.78 -30.05
N VAL A 47 17.44 29.13 -31.13
CA VAL A 47 18.33 29.74 -32.13
C VAL A 47 17.46 30.66 -32.98
N ARG A 48 17.64 31.97 -32.81
CA ARG A 48 17.04 33.01 -33.67
C ARG A 48 17.75 33.07 -35.02
#